data_AF-A0A7T4N334-F1
#
_entry.id   AF-A0A7T4N334-F1
#
_cell.length_a   1.000
_cell.length_b   1.000
_cell.length_c   1.000
_cell.angle_alpha   90.00
_cell.angle_beta   90.00
_cell.angle_gamma   90.00
#
_symmetry.space_group_name_H-M   'P 1'
#
loop_
_entity.id
_entity.type
_entity.pdbx_description
1 polymer ?
#
loop_
_entity_poly.entity_id
_entity_poly.type
_entity_poly.pdbx_seq_one_letter_code
_entity_poly.pdbx_strand_id
1 'polypeptide(L)'
;MSKQQQFLWAVQTALLANAINLSLEPSNAISNRHIISASGTLGTLGDALYASERIPDGLSAIEAAIDFCDYMLANLREDSDTVPSWFARS
;
A
#
# COMPACT_ATOMS: atom_id res chain seq x y z
N MET A 1 -6.70 -19.40 1.15
CA MET A 1 -6.48 -18.19 0.33
C MET A 1 -5.22 -18.39 -0.50
N SER A 2 -5.24 -18.05 -1.78
CA SER A 2 -4.02 -18.02 -2.61
C SER A 2 -3.02 -16.97 -2.10
N LYS A 3 -1.75 -17.04 -2.53
CA LYS A 3 -0.72 -16.04 -2.21
C LYS A 3 -1.17 -14.62 -2.57
N GLN A 4 -1.78 -14.49 -3.76
CA GLN A 4 -2.39 -13.26 -4.25
C GLN A 4 -3.51 -12.75 -3.32
N GLN A 5 -4.43 -13.62 -2.90
CA GLN A 5 -5.53 -13.26 -2.00
C GLN A 5 -5.02 -12.83 -0.61
N GLN A 6 -4.00 -13.51 -0.09
CA GLN A 6 -3.37 -13.14 1.20
C GLN A 6 -2.69 -11.77 1.12
N PHE A 7 -1.98 -11.49 0.02
CA PHE A 7 -1.37 -10.19 -0.23
C PHE A 7 -2.43 -9.09 -0.31
N LEU A 8 -3.48 -9.26 -1.12
CA LEU A 8 -4.54 -8.25 -1.28
C LEU A 8 -5.28 -8.00 0.04
N TRP A 9 -5.55 -9.05 0.81
CA TRP A 9 -6.12 -8.93 2.15
C TRP A 9 -5.21 -8.12 3.07
N ALA A 10 -3.92 -8.43 3.13
CA ALA A 10 -2.96 -7.72 3.97
C ALA A 10 -2.83 -6.24 3.60
N VAL A 11 -2.71 -5.93 2.30
CA VAL A 11 -2.64 -4.54 1.80
C VAL A 11 -3.92 -3.78 2.13
N GLN A 12 -5.10 -4.39 1.93
CA GLN A 12 -6.38 -3.76 2.31
C GLN A 12 -6.43 -3.47 3.82
N THR A 13 -6.01 -4.42 4.66
CA THR A 13 -5.96 -4.24 6.11
C THR A 13 -5.02 -3.10 6.50
N ALA A 14 -3.83 -3.02 5.89
CA ALA A 14 -2.87 -1.95 6.15
C ALA A 14 -3.41 -0.58 5.72
N LEU A 15 -4.02 -0.48 4.54
CA LEU A 15 -4.64 0.76 4.04
C LEU A 15 -5.73 1.27 4.99
N LEU A 16 -6.62 0.37 5.45
CA LEU A 16 -7.69 0.73 6.39
C LEU A 16 -7.13 1.19 7.73
N ALA A 17 -6.18 0.45 8.31
CA ALA A 17 -5.55 0.80 9.58
C ALA A 17 -4.83 2.16 9.49
N ASN A 18 -4.08 2.40 8.42
CA ASN A 18 -3.38 3.66 8.19
C ASN A 18 -4.36 4.83 8.01
N ALA A 19 -5.41 4.65 7.21
CA ALA A 19 -6.43 5.68 7.00
C ALA A 19 -7.16 6.04 8.31
N ILE A 20 -7.50 5.04 9.13
CA ILE A 20 -8.08 5.27 10.46
C ILE A 20 -7.11 6.08 11.31
N ASN A 21 -5.84 5.68 11.40
CA ASN A 21 -4.83 6.35 12.21
C ASN A 21 -4.63 7.82 11.79
N LEU A 22 -4.54 8.10 10.49
CA LEU A 22 -4.42 9.46 9.96
C LEU A 22 -5.66 10.34 10.20
N SER A 23 -6.81 9.71 10.46
CA SER A 23 -8.10 10.39 10.65
C SER A 23 -8.44 10.67 12.12
N LEU A 24 -7.66 10.16 13.09
CA LEU A 24 -7.97 10.30 14.52
C LEU A 24 -7.88 11.74 15.03
N GLU A 25 -6.96 12.52 14.47
CA GLU A 25 -6.70 13.90 14.87
C GLU A 25 -7.22 14.87 13.78
N PRO A 26 -8.23 15.73 14.05
CA PRO A 26 -8.87 16.55 13.03
C PRO A 26 -7.91 17.44 12.23
N SER A 27 -6.89 17.99 12.89
CA SER A 27 -5.86 18.81 12.24
C SER A 27 -5.00 18.01 11.25
N ASN A 28 -4.69 16.76 11.59
CA ASN A 28 -3.99 15.81 10.71
C ASN A 28 -4.90 15.25 9.61
N ALA A 29 -6.18 15.03 9.89
CA ALA A 29 -7.13 14.55 8.89
C ALA A 29 -7.28 15.54 7.73
N ILE A 30 -7.31 16.85 8.02
CA ILE A 30 -7.42 17.89 6.99
C ILE A 30 -6.16 17.94 6.12
N SER A 31 -4.96 17.86 6.72
CA SER A 31 -3.70 17.90 5.97
C SER A 31 -3.47 16.62 5.15
N ASN A 32 -3.87 15.46 5.68
CA ASN A 32 -3.71 14.17 5.01
C ASN A 32 -4.88 13.77 4.10
N ARG A 33 -5.89 14.63 3.92
CA ARG A 33 -7.09 14.33 3.10
C ARG A 33 -6.79 13.80 1.70
N HIS A 34 -5.65 14.21 1.12
CA HIS A 34 -5.23 13.80 -0.21
C HIS A 34 -4.72 12.36 -0.23
N ILE A 35 -4.06 11.91 0.84
CA ILE A 35 -3.60 10.53 1.05
C ILE A 35 -4.79 9.58 1.24
N ILE A 36 -5.78 9.98 2.04
CA ILE A 36 -6.98 9.17 2.32
C ILE A 36 -8.12 9.38 1.31
N SER A 37 -7.89 10.15 0.25
CA SER A 37 -8.92 10.44 -0.75
C SER A 37 -9.36 9.19 -1.51
N ALA A 38 -10.58 9.20 -2.05
CA ALA A 38 -11.08 8.11 -2.88
C ALA A 38 -10.19 7.88 -4.11
N SER A 39 -9.71 8.96 -4.74
CA SER A 39 -8.80 8.88 -5.89
C SER A 39 -7.44 8.30 -5.51
N GLY A 40 -6.87 8.70 -4.37
CA GLY A 40 -5.61 8.14 -3.86
C GLY A 40 -5.74 6.66 -3.55
N THR A 41 -6.78 6.28 -2.80
CA THR A 41 -7.07 4.89 -2.46
C THR A 41 -7.27 4.00 -3.68
N LEU A 42 -8.07 4.45 -4.66
CA LEU A 42 -8.31 3.68 -5.88
C LEU A 42 -7.05 3.53 -6.75
N GLY A 43 -6.19 4.55 -6.77
CA GLY A 43 -4.87 4.46 -7.41
C GLY A 43 -4.02 3.35 -6.79
N THR A 44 -3.86 3.40 -5.46
CA THR A 44 -3.09 2.38 -4.72
C THR A 44 -3.68 0.98 -4.88
N LEU A 45 -5.01 0.83 -4.93
CA LEU A 45 -5.65 -0.46 -5.18
C LEU A 45 -5.34 -1.01 -6.59
N GLY A 46 -5.30 -0.14 -7.60
CA GLY A 46 -4.88 -0.54 -8.95
C GLY A 46 -3.44 -1.04 -8.99
N ASP A 47 -2.55 -0.39 -8.25
CA ASP A 47 -1.16 -0.82 -8.09
C ASP A 47 -1.04 -2.13 -7.31
N ALA A 48 -1.86 -2.31 -6.26
CA ALA A 48 -1.91 -3.55 -5.49
C ALA A 48 -2.37 -4.73 -6.36
N LEU A 49 -3.39 -4.54 -7.19
CA LEU A 49 -3.85 -5.58 -8.13
C LEU A 49 -2.73 -5.96 -9.11
N TYR A 50 -2.06 -4.97 -9.69
CA TYR A 50 -0.92 -5.20 -10.58
C TYR A 50 0.23 -5.96 -9.90
N ALA A 51 0.61 -5.53 -8.70
CA ALA A 51 1.66 -6.16 -7.90
C ALA A 51 1.28 -7.59 -7.49
N SER A 52 0.01 -7.85 -7.18
CA SER A 52 -0.47 -9.14 -6.69
C SER A 52 -0.24 -10.31 -7.67
N GLU A 53 -0.19 -10.01 -8.97
CA GLU A 53 0.09 -10.98 -10.03
C GLU A 53 1.59 -11.26 -10.23
N ARG A 54 2.46 -10.47 -9.57
CA ARG A 54 3.91 -10.43 -9.79
C ARG A 54 4.72 -10.71 -8.53
N ILE A 55 4.05 -11.19 -7.46
CA ILE A 55 4.72 -11.52 -6.20
C ILE A 55 5.80 -12.57 -6.46
N PRO A 56 7.09 -12.27 -6.22
CA PRO A 56 8.19 -13.20 -6.43
C PRO A 56 7.98 -14.51 -5.67
N ASP A 57 8.40 -15.64 -6.24
CA ASP A 57 8.25 -16.96 -5.61
C ASP A 57 8.90 -17.01 -4.23
N GLY A 58 10.05 -16.35 -4.07
CA GLY A 58 10.83 -16.30 -2.82
C GLY A 58 10.28 -15.39 -1.72
N LEU A 59 9.30 -14.52 -2.01
CA LEU A 59 8.66 -13.69 -0.98
C LEU A 59 7.39 -14.35 -0.47
N SER A 60 7.11 -14.31 0.82
CA SER A 60 5.77 -14.60 1.33
C SER A 60 4.77 -13.50 0.96
N ALA A 61 3.47 -13.79 1.08
CA ALA A 61 2.44 -12.78 0.80
C ALA A 61 2.52 -11.57 1.74
N ILE A 62 2.95 -11.76 2.99
CA ILE A 62 3.06 -10.68 3.98
C ILE A 62 4.32 -9.84 3.76
N GLU A 63 5.45 -10.46 3.43
CA GLU A 63 6.68 -9.73 3.07
C GLU A 63 6.44 -8.84 1.85
N ALA A 64 5.80 -9.38 0.81
CA ALA A 64 5.42 -8.58 -0.35
C ALA A 64 4.44 -7.44 -0.01
N ALA A 65 3.51 -7.66 0.93
CA ALA A 65 2.57 -6.63 1.36
C ALA A 65 3.26 -5.52 2.15
N ILE A 66 4.27 -5.85 2.97
CA ILE A 66 5.11 -4.88 3.69
C ILE A 66 5.89 -4.03 2.68
N ASP A 67 6.66 -4.67 1.78
CA ASP A 67 7.41 -3.98 0.72
C ASP A 67 6.52 -3.02 -0.08
N PHE A 68 5.31 -3.48 -0.43
CA PHE A 68 4.34 -2.67 -1.16
C PHE A 68 3.85 -1.48 -0.33
N CYS A 69 3.44 -1.70 0.92
CA CYS A 69 2.88 -0.64 1.76
C CYS A 69 3.92 0.39 2.16
N ASP A 70 5.16 -0.03 2.47
CA ASP A 70 6.25 0.88 2.84
C ASP A 70 6.52 1.89 1.71
N TYR A 71 6.50 1.43 0.46
CA TYR A 71 6.66 2.32 -0.69
C TYR A 71 5.39 3.10 -1.06
N MET A 72 4.21 2.47 -1.01
CA MET A 72 2.98 3.07 -1.56
C MET A 72 2.26 4.02 -0.59
N LEU A 73 2.48 3.86 0.72
CA LEU A 73 1.90 4.75 1.72
C LEU A 73 2.76 6.00 1.87
N ALA A 74 2.32 7.10 1.26
CA ALA A 74 3.07 8.36 1.21
C ALA A 74 3.50 8.91 2.58
N ASN A 75 2.77 8.57 3.65
CA ASN A 75 3.10 8.97 5.03
C ASN A 75 4.16 8.08 5.70
N LEU A 76 4.50 6.94 5.10
CA LEU A 76 5.54 6.01 5.56
C LEU A 76 6.79 6.07 4.66
N ARG A 77 6.63 6.48 3.40
CA ARG A 77 7.71 6.54 2.43
C ARG A 77 8.74 7.62 2.78
N GLU A 78 10.02 7.26 2.74
CA GLU A 78 11.14 8.19 2.83
C GLU A 78 11.55 8.71 1.44
N ASP A 79 12.13 9.92 1.35
CA ASP A 79 12.51 10.53 0.07
C ASP A 79 13.53 9.70 -0.73
N SER A 80 14.31 8.85 -0.05
CA SER A 80 15.28 7.95 -0.67
C SER A 80 14.70 6.60 -1.12
N ASP A 81 13.42 6.32 -0.84
CA ASP A 81 12.83 5.03 -1.16
C ASP A 81 12.65 4.85 -2.65
N THR A 82 13.16 3.74 -3.16
CA THR A 82 12.97 3.32 -4.54
C THR A 82 11.87 2.30 -4.64
N VAL A 83 11.07 2.36 -5.72
CA VAL A 83 10.07 1.33 -5.99
C VAL A 83 10.75 -0.05 -6.08
N PRO A 84 10.30 -1.05 -5.30
CA PRO A 84 10.74 -2.42 -5.46
C PRO A 84 10.54 -2.90 -6.90
N SER A 85 11.60 -3.47 -7.47
CA SER A 85 11.66 -3.82 -8.91
C SER A 85 10.56 -4.78 -9.35
N TRP A 86 10.04 -5.61 -8.45
CA TRP A 86 9.03 -6.62 -8.74
C TRP A 86 7.62 -6.04 -9.01
N PHE A 87 7.35 -4.80 -8.60
CA PHE A 87 6.11 -4.09 -8.95
C PHE A 87 6.31 -2.72 -9.60
N ALA A 88 7.55 -2.36 -9.94
CA ALA A 88 7.83 -1.20 -10.78
C ALA A 88 7.08 -1.30 -12.12
N ARG A 89 6.55 -0.16 -12.61
CA ARG A 89 5.96 -0.05 -13.94
C ARG A 89 6.97 0.55 -14.90
N SER A 90 7.14 -0.10 -16.06
CA SER A 90 7.97 0.35 -17.19
C SER A 90 7.21 1.33 -18.07
#